data_AF-S7Q4D1-F1
#
_entry.id   AF-S7Q4D1-F1
#
_cell.length_a   1.000
_cell.length_b   1.000
_cell.length_c   1.000
_cell.angle_alpha   90.00
_cell.angle_beta   90.00
_cell.angle_gamma   90.00
#
_symmetry.space_group_name_H-M   'P 1'
#
loop_
_entity.id
_entity.type
_entity.pdbx_description
1 polymer ?
#
loop_
_entity_poly.entity_id
_entity_poly.type
_entity_poly.pdbx_seq_one_letter_code
_entity_poly.pdbx_strand_id
1 'polypeptide(L)'
;MCARTGGPLAALAMVFGAAVAFAPIPRITWEHTEVQLAQFHQPGIFNYSALLLSEDEDILYVGAREAVFAVSALNVSQKRHETECLNYIRVLQPLGTAALYVCGTNAFQPACDHLVRPGPGQR
;
A
#
# COMPACT_ATOMS: atom_id res chain seq x y z
N MET A 1 -44.72 -39.45 45.25
CA MET A 1 -45.67 -38.41 45.71
C MET A 1 -44.86 -37.13 45.94
N CYS A 2 -45.26 -36.01 45.34
CA CYS A 2 -44.54 -34.74 45.35
C CYS A 2 -44.43 -34.09 46.74
N ALA A 3 -43.31 -33.40 47.01
CA ALA A 3 -43.27 -32.20 47.82
C ALA A 3 -42.09 -31.27 47.43
N ARG A 4 -42.33 -29.99 47.70
CA ARG A 4 -41.74 -28.73 47.23
C ARG A 4 -40.31 -28.39 47.69
N THR A 5 -39.74 -27.43 46.93
CA THR A 5 -38.82 -26.30 47.29
C THR A 5 -37.33 -26.55 47.53
N GLY A 6 -36.49 -25.89 46.73
CA GLY A 6 -35.10 -25.57 47.08
C GLY A 6 -34.25 -24.97 45.94
N GLY A 7 -34.14 -23.63 45.90
CA GLY A 7 -32.92 -22.94 45.45
C GLY A 7 -32.86 -22.41 44.00
N PRO A 8 -32.42 -21.16 43.77
CA PRO A 8 -32.30 -20.58 42.44
C PRO A 8 -31.00 -21.04 41.79
N LEU A 9 -31.08 -21.81 40.70
CA LEU A 9 -29.94 -22.04 39.83
C LEU A 9 -29.85 -20.83 38.88
N ALA A 10 -28.95 -19.91 39.22
CA ALA A 10 -28.49 -18.87 38.31
C ALA A 10 -27.90 -19.55 37.06
N ALA A 11 -28.74 -19.75 36.04
CA ALA A 11 -28.27 -20.08 34.72
C ALA A 11 -27.58 -18.83 34.17
N LEU A 12 -26.26 -18.83 34.29
CA LEU A 12 -25.35 -17.84 33.72
C LEU A 12 -25.67 -17.70 32.23
N ALA A 13 -26.34 -16.62 31.84
CA ALA A 13 -26.51 -16.27 30.45
C ALA A 13 -25.14 -15.84 29.92
N MET A 14 -24.37 -16.79 29.37
CA MET A 14 -23.25 -16.44 28.50
C MET A 14 -23.84 -15.89 27.21
N VAL A 15 -24.17 -14.60 27.22
CA VAL A 15 -24.31 -13.83 25.99
C VAL A 15 -22.91 -13.81 25.39
N PHE A 16 -22.65 -14.73 24.46
CA PHE A 16 -21.55 -14.59 23.54
C PHE A 16 -21.84 -13.35 22.71
N GLY A 17 -21.39 -12.21 23.22
CA GLY A 17 -21.33 -10.97 22.48
C GLY A 17 -20.31 -11.16 21.36
N ALA A 18 -20.76 -11.74 20.24
CA ALA A 18 -20.09 -11.52 18.99
C ALA A 18 -20.27 -10.02 18.70
N ALA A 19 -19.25 -9.24 19.03
CA ALA A 19 -19.14 -7.88 18.55
C ALA A 19 -19.00 -7.96 17.02
N VAL A 20 -20.13 -8.05 16.32
CA VAL A 20 -20.16 -7.83 14.87
C VAL A 20 -19.86 -6.35 14.71
N ALA A 21 -18.68 -6.04 14.20
CA ALA A 21 -18.35 -4.67 13.81
C ALA A 21 -19.25 -4.29 12.62
N PHE A 22 -20.42 -3.72 12.90
CA PHE A 22 -21.29 -3.15 11.86
C PHE A 22 -20.67 -1.84 11.37
N ALA A 23 -19.71 -1.92 10.46
CA ALA A 23 -19.30 -0.76 9.69
C ALA A 23 -20.49 -0.28 8.83
N PRO A 24 -20.76 1.04 8.76
CA PRO A 24 -21.86 1.55 7.94
C PRO A 24 -21.60 1.29 6.44
N ILE A 25 -22.67 1.14 5.68
CA ILE A 25 -22.61 0.99 4.21
C ILE A 25 -22.08 2.30 3.60
N PRO A 26 -21.16 2.26 2.62
CA PRO A 26 -20.70 3.46 1.91
C PRO A 26 -21.87 4.26 1.36
N ARG A 27 -21.85 5.58 1.56
CA ARG A 27 -22.95 6.48 1.16
C ARG A 27 -23.12 6.58 -0.36
N ILE A 28 -22.01 6.51 -1.09
CA ILE A 28 -21.94 6.59 -2.55
C ILE A 28 -20.92 5.55 -3.00
N THR A 29 -21.29 4.77 -4.00
CA THR A 29 -20.40 3.83 -4.69
C THR A 29 -20.32 4.28 -6.13
N TRP A 30 -19.10 4.43 -6.64
CA TRP A 30 -18.86 4.78 -8.03
C TRP A 30 -18.31 3.56 -8.75
N GLU A 31 -18.82 3.32 -9.95
CA GLU A 31 -18.19 2.38 -10.87
C GLU A 31 -16.94 3.03 -11.48
N HIS A 32 -15.96 2.21 -11.84
CA HIS A 32 -14.71 2.71 -12.40
C HIS A 32 -14.91 3.49 -13.72
N THR A 33 -16.02 3.26 -14.43
CA THR A 33 -16.39 3.98 -15.65
C THR A 33 -17.03 5.35 -15.40
N GLU A 34 -17.52 5.61 -14.19
CA GLU A 34 -18.24 6.84 -13.85
C GLU A 34 -17.30 7.98 -13.42
N VAL A 35 -16.06 7.63 -13.07
CA VAL A 35 -15.05 8.57 -12.56
C VAL A 35 -13.81 8.56 -13.44
N GLN A 36 -13.25 9.75 -13.67
CA GLN A 36 -12.01 9.89 -14.41
C GLN A 36 -10.81 9.56 -13.51
N LEU A 37 -10.34 8.31 -13.57
CA LEU A 37 -9.20 7.83 -12.79
C LEU A 37 -7.93 7.78 -13.65
N ALA A 38 -6.92 8.55 -13.25
CA ALA A 38 -5.58 8.43 -13.82
C ALA A 38 -4.96 7.09 -13.39
N GLN A 39 -4.35 6.39 -14.35
CA GLN A 39 -3.79 5.07 -14.14
C GLN A 39 -2.37 4.99 -14.70
N PHE A 40 -1.56 4.14 -14.08
CA PHE A 40 -0.22 3.83 -14.51
C PHE A 40 0.01 2.33 -14.44
N HIS A 41 0.53 1.76 -15.53
CA HIS A 41 1.07 0.40 -15.53
C HIS A 41 2.14 0.30 -16.62
N GLN A 42 3.18 -0.49 -16.35
CA GLN A 42 4.23 -0.84 -17.31
C GLN A 42 4.05 -2.31 -17.72
N PRO A 43 4.06 -2.64 -19.02
CA PRO A 43 3.97 -4.03 -19.48
C PRO A 43 5.11 -4.89 -18.91
N GLY A 44 4.77 -6.10 -18.44
CA GLY A 44 5.74 -7.03 -17.86
C GLY A 44 6.09 -6.79 -16.39
N ILE A 45 5.66 -5.65 -15.83
CA ILE A 45 5.90 -5.28 -14.43
C ILE A 45 4.61 -5.37 -13.62
N PHE A 46 4.72 -6.01 -12.44
CA PHE A 46 3.61 -6.30 -11.55
C PHE A 46 4.00 -5.96 -10.11
N ASN A 47 3.02 -5.93 -9.20
CA ASN A 47 3.23 -5.73 -7.76
C ASN A 47 3.76 -4.34 -7.37
N TYR A 48 3.06 -3.30 -7.82
CA TYR A 48 3.24 -1.92 -7.38
C TYR A 48 2.82 -1.80 -5.90
N SER A 49 3.76 -1.99 -4.97
CA SER A 49 3.45 -2.16 -3.54
C SER A 49 4.14 -1.16 -2.61
N ALA A 50 5.14 -0.42 -3.10
CA ALA A 50 5.77 0.67 -2.36
C ALA A 50 5.49 2.00 -3.08
N LEU A 51 5.01 2.99 -2.34
CA LEU A 51 4.70 4.32 -2.86
C LEU A 51 5.39 5.36 -1.97
N LEU A 52 6.10 6.29 -2.58
CA LEU A 52 6.75 7.39 -1.88
C LEU A 52 6.53 8.69 -2.64
N LEU A 53 5.79 9.62 -2.04
CA LEU A 53 5.65 10.97 -2.56
C LEU A 53 6.89 11.78 -2.20
N SER A 54 7.47 12.48 -3.17
CA SER A 54 8.55 13.44 -2.91
C SER A 54 8.00 14.67 -2.20
N GLU A 55 8.75 15.23 -1.25
CA GLU A 55 8.33 16.44 -0.52
C GLU A 55 8.59 17.72 -1.33
N ASP A 56 9.70 17.75 -2.08
CA ASP A 56 10.20 18.94 -2.77
C ASP A 56 9.84 18.97 -4.27
N GLU A 57 9.46 17.83 -4.83
CA GLU A 57 9.23 17.64 -6.25
C GLU A 57 7.84 17.07 -6.49
N ASP A 58 7.20 17.41 -7.62
CA ASP A 58 5.93 16.81 -8.05
C ASP A 58 6.12 15.38 -8.61
N ILE A 59 6.84 14.53 -7.87
CA ILE A 59 7.19 13.16 -8.25
C ILE A 59 6.66 12.18 -7.22
N LEU A 60 5.97 11.15 -7.71
CA LEU A 60 5.61 9.95 -6.99
C LEU A 60 6.56 8.83 -7.41
N TYR A 61 7.33 8.32 -6.46
CA TYR A 61 8.14 7.12 -6.67
C TYR A 61 7.31 5.87 -6.39
N VAL A 62 7.38 4.90 -7.29
CA VAL A 62 6.61 3.66 -7.24
C VAL A 62 7.57 2.47 -7.30
N GLY A 63 7.69 1.74 -6.20
CA GLY A 63 8.42 0.48 -6.14
C GLY A 63 7.52 -0.69 -6.54
N ALA A 64 7.96 -1.42 -7.57
CA ALA A 64 7.28 -2.60 -8.10
C ALA A 64 8.17 -3.84 -8.01
N ARG A 65 7.76 -4.95 -8.65
CA ARG A 65 8.68 -6.04 -8.91
C ARG A 65 9.69 -5.60 -9.97
N GLU A 66 10.97 -5.76 -9.67
CA GLU A 66 12.10 -5.56 -10.59
C GLU A 66 12.30 -4.11 -11.09
N ALA A 67 11.57 -3.14 -10.55
CA ALA A 67 11.72 -1.75 -10.98
C ALA A 67 11.27 -0.75 -9.91
N VAL A 68 11.88 0.43 -9.96
CA VAL A 68 11.39 1.65 -9.31
C VAL A 68 11.07 2.66 -10.41
N PHE A 69 9.87 3.24 -10.38
CA PHE A 69 9.43 4.28 -11.30
C PHE A 69 9.37 5.63 -10.61
N ALA A 70 9.68 6.69 -11.36
CA ALA A 70 9.33 8.05 -10.99
C ALA A 70 8.22 8.52 -11.95
N VAL A 71 7.04 8.81 -11.42
CA VAL A 71 5.89 9.33 -12.17
C VAL A 71 5.49 10.71 -11.65
N SER A 72 4.78 11.49 -12.46
CA SER A 72 4.28 12.80 -12.04
C SER A 72 3.19 12.63 -10.97
N ALA A 73 3.32 13.31 -9.83
CA ALA A 73 2.29 13.28 -8.78
C ALA A 73 0.97 13.95 -9.22
N LEU A 74 1.07 14.92 -10.14
CA LEU A 74 -0.09 15.59 -10.74
C LEU A 74 -0.83 14.72 -11.76
N ASN A 75 -0.13 13.79 -12.41
CA ASN A 75 -0.70 12.85 -13.35
C ASN A 75 0.14 11.58 -13.44
N VAL A 76 -0.29 10.52 -12.75
CA VAL A 76 0.46 9.26 -12.64
C VAL A 76 0.67 8.55 -13.98
N SER A 77 -0.14 8.85 -15.01
CA SER A 77 0.07 8.30 -16.36
C SER A 77 1.36 8.80 -17.02
N GLN A 78 1.93 9.91 -16.53
CA GLN A 78 3.18 10.47 -17.03
C GLN A 78 4.38 9.87 -16.29
N LYS A 79 5.02 8.89 -16.93
CA LYS A 79 6.33 8.36 -16.50
C LYS A 79 7.43 9.38 -16.78
N ARG A 80 8.30 9.63 -15.80
CA ARG A 80 9.49 10.48 -15.94
C ARG A 80 10.76 9.66 -16.04
N HIS A 81 10.95 8.73 -15.10
CA HIS A 81 12.16 7.91 -15.03
C HIS A 81 11.81 6.48 -14.61
N GLU A 82 12.68 5.54 -14.99
CA GLU A 82 12.58 4.13 -14.65
C GLU A 82 13.97 3.64 -14.26
N THR A 83 14.03 2.88 -13.18
CA THR A 83 15.26 2.23 -12.75
C THR A 83 14.99 0.76 -12.57
N GLU A 84 15.66 -0.05 -13.37
CA GLU A 84 15.63 -1.50 -13.26
C GLU A 84 16.31 -1.92 -11.95
N CYS A 85 15.67 -2.83 -11.24
CA CYS A 85 16.13 -3.37 -9.98
C CYS A 85 16.00 -4.89 -10.02
N LEU A 86 16.71 -5.58 -9.14
CA LEU A 86 16.50 -7.01 -8.98
C LEU A 86 15.48 -7.24 -7.86
N ASN A 87 14.37 -7.89 -8.20
CA ASN A 87 13.35 -8.43 -7.28
C ASN A 87 12.30 -7.44 -6.71
N TYR A 88 11.46 -7.90 -5.76
CA TYR A 88 10.35 -7.13 -5.19
C TYR A 88 10.81 -6.03 -4.24
N ILE A 89 10.55 -4.77 -4.60
CA ILE A 89 10.79 -3.61 -3.73
C ILE A 89 9.79 -3.60 -2.58
N ARG A 90 10.28 -3.42 -1.34
CA ARG A 90 9.48 -3.40 -0.11
C ARG A 90 9.67 -2.13 0.71
N VAL A 91 10.85 -1.52 0.63
CA VAL A 91 11.18 -0.29 1.34
C VAL A 91 11.63 0.74 0.32
N LEU A 92 11.03 1.91 0.40
CA LEU A 92 11.37 3.07 -0.42
C LEU A 92 11.25 4.30 0.48
N GLN A 93 12.38 4.87 0.88
CA GLN A 93 12.42 5.96 1.85
C GLN A 93 13.39 7.06 1.39
N PRO A 94 13.09 8.35 1.63
CA PRO A 94 14.03 9.42 1.33
C PRO A 94 15.32 9.27 2.16
N LEU A 95 16.45 9.42 1.49
CA LEU A 95 17.78 9.46 2.11
C LEU A 95 18.46 10.79 1.76
N GLY A 96 18.04 11.84 2.46
CA GLY A 96 18.47 13.21 2.17
C GLY A 96 17.88 13.76 0.87
N THR A 97 18.51 14.78 0.30
CA THR A 97 17.99 15.55 -0.84
C THR A 97 18.27 14.94 -2.22
N ALA A 98 19.22 14.01 -2.32
CA ALA A 98 19.70 13.50 -3.61
C ALA A 98 19.56 11.97 -3.77
N ALA A 99 19.14 11.24 -2.73
CA ALA A 99 19.08 9.79 -2.79
C ALA A 99 17.81 9.25 -2.13
N LEU A 100 17.45 8.04 -2.54
CA LEU A 100 16.43 7.20 -1.93
C LEU A 100 17.10 5.93 -1.40
N TYR A 101 16.71 5.52 -0.20
CA TYR A 101 17.05 4.23 0.35
C TYR A 101 16.03 3.21 -0.12
N VAL A 102 16.49 2.20 -0.86
CA VAL A 102 15.65 1.19 -1.49
C VAL A 102 16.04 -0.18 -0.95
N CYS A 103 15.08 -0.97 -0.48
CA CYS A 103 15.32 -2.38 -0.15
C CYS A 103 14.32 -3.29 -0.86
N GLY A 104 14.82 -4.40 -1.36
CA GLY A 104 14.03 -5.45 -1.98
C GLY A 104 14.30 -6.81 -1.34
N THR A 105 13.46 -7.80 -1.67
CA THR A 105 13.61 -9.15 -1.09
C THR A 105 14.75 -9.96 -1.69
N ASN A 106 15.44 -9.44 -2.72
CA ASN A 106 16.42 -10.10 -3.61
C ASN A 106 16.53 -11.65 -3.51
N ALA A 107 15.59 -12.38 -4.13
CA ALA A 107 15.43 -13.84 -4.11
C ALA A 107 15.60 -14.48 -2.71
N PHE A 108 14.81 -14.01 -1.73
CA PHE A 108 14.87 -14.41 -0.31
C PHE A 108 16.17 -14.02 0.42
N GLN A 109 17.00 -13.17 -0.19
CA GLN A 109 18.17 -12.56 0.41
C GLN A 109 18.00 -11.05 0.38
N PRO A 110 17.31 -10.46 1.37
CA PRO A 110 16.97 -9.04 1.34
C PRO A 110 18.23 -8.19 1.18
N ALA A 111 18.18 -7.27 0.22
CA ALA A 111 19.27 -6.38 -0.12
C ALA A 111 18.76 -4.94 -0.17
N CYS A 112 19.64 -4.01 0.19
CA CYS A 112 19.37 -2.59 0.16
C CYS A 112 20.42 -1.88 -0.67
N ASP A 113 20.02 -0.81 -1.34
CA ASP A 113 20.89 0.02 -2.16
C ASP A 113 20.41 1.48 -2.13
N HIS A 114 21.23 2.36 -2.67
CA HIS A 114 20.99 3.79 -2.74
C HIS A 114 20.68 4.19 -4.18
N LEU A 115 19.43 4.60 -4.42
CA LEU A 115 19.01 5.10 -5.72
C LEU A 115 19.23 6.62 -5.76
N VAL A 116 20.09 7.09 -6.66
CA VAL A 116 20.31 8.52 -6.88
C VAL A 116 19.11 9.12 -7.60
N ARG A 117 18.55 10.21 -7.06
CA ARG A 117 17.45 10.94 -7.68
C ARG A 117 17.95 11.70 -8.91
N PRO A 118 17.21 11.68 -10.03
CA PRO A 118 17.53 12.55 -11.17
C PRO A 118 17.51 14.01 -10.73
N GLY A 119 18.59 14.74 -10.96
CA GLY A 119 18.63 16.16 -10.62
C GLY A 119 17.66 17.01 -11.46
N PRO A 120 17.32 18.23 -11.01
CA PRO A 120 16.47 19.14 -11.77
C PRO A 120 17.15 19.50 -13.10
N GLY A 121 16.71 18.88 -14.20
CA GLY A 121 17.24 19.13 -15.55
C GLY A 121 17.50 17.89 -16.41
N GLN A 122 17.41 16.68 -15.86
CA GLN A 122 17.55 15.45 -16.64
C GLN A 122 16.17 15.07 -17.24
N ARG A 123 15.90 15.57 -18.45
CA ARG A 123 14.79 15.13 -19.30
C ARG A 123 15.21 13.98 -20.20
#